data_AF-A0A2P8DXG1-F1
#
_entry.id   AF-A0A2P8DXG1-F1
#
_cell.length_a   1.000
_cell.length_b   1.000
_cell.length_c   1.000
_cell.angle_alpha   90.00
_cell.angle_beta   90.00
_cell.angle_gamma   90.00
#
_symmetry.space_group_name_H-M   'P 1'
#
loop_
_entity.id
_entity.type
_entity.pdbx_description
1 polymer ?
#
loop_
_entity_poly.entity_id
_entity_poly.type
_entity_poly.pdbx_seq_one_letter_code
_entity_poly.pdbx_strand_id
1 'polypeptide(L)'
;MKYIDFNLKNEIKFRILLTMSTIIDRIGEFASKCRLSIRKIEQKIGAGNGTISKAIGRDKDIQTKWVELFVSHYPEVNPIWLMTGKGEMLLNTSVNEEKKSLLEEDSSPYGFIEKDQHQEIVDSLKLVIATLERQLNEKERIISLKDRIIKDLEDKLK
;
A
#
# COMPACT_ATOMS: atom_id res chain seq x y z
N MET A 1 -32.49 -22.03 -29.76
CA MET A 1 -31.25 -21.64 -30.49
C MET A 1 -30.71 -20.23 -30.19
N LYS A 2 -31.30 -19.40 -29.30
CA LYS A 2 -30.76 -18.05 -28.98
C LYS A 2 -29.86 -17.99 -27.72
N TYR A 3 -29.91 -19.00 -26.85
CA TYR A 3 -29.16 -19.02 -25.58
C TYR A 3 -27.70 -19.45 -25.73
N ILE A 4 -27.39 -20.31 -26.71
CA ILE A 4 -26.03 -20.81 -26.94
C ILE A 4 -25.15 -19.68 -27.55
N ASP A 5 -25.72 -18.87 -28.45
CA ASP A 5 -25.01 -17.74 -29.08
C ASP A 5 -24.61 -16.63 -28.10
N PHE A 6 -25.42 -16.37 -27.06
CA PHE A 6 -25.09 -15.34 -26.06
C PHE A 6 -23.91 -15.76 -25.19
N ASN A 7 -23.88 -17.04 -24.79
CA ASN A 7 -22.80 -17.56 -23.98
C ASN A 7 -21.50 -17.66 -24.79
N LEU A 8 -21.59 -18.12 -26.04
CA LEU A 8 -20.45 -18.17 -26.95
C LEU A 8 -19.91 -16.77 -27.29
N LYS A 9 -20.78 -15.76 -27.48
CA LYS A 9 -20.33 -14.37 -27.64
C LYS A 9 -19.66 -13.81 -26.40
N ASN A 10 -20.16 -14.11 -25.20
CA ASN A 10 -19.50 -13.67 -23.97
C ASN A 10 -18.19 -14.40 -23.74
N GLU A 11 -18.12 -15.68 -24.06
CA GLU A 11 -16.91 -16.50 -23.94
C GLU A 11 -15.86 -16.09 -24.97
N ILE A 12 -16.25 -15.80 -26.21
CA ILE A 12 -15.37 -15.26 -27.25
C ILE A 12 -14.94 -13.84 -26.89
N LYS A 13 -15.83 -12.98 -26.38
CA LYS A 13 -15.48 -11.63 -25.91
C LYS A 13 -14.52 -11.69 -24.71
N PHE A 14 -14.72 -12.64 -23.80
CA PHE A 14 -13.84 -12.90 -22.66
C PHE A 14 -12.47 -13.45 -23.11
N ARG A 15 -12.44 -14.35 -24.10
CA ARG A 15 -11.20 -14.89 -24.68
C ARG A 15 -10.43 -13.86 -25.51
N ILE A 16 -11.11 -12.95 -26.20
CA ILE A 16 -10.49 -11.83 -26.93
C ILE A 16 -9.93 -10.77 -25.94
N LEU A 17 -10.64 -10.51 -24.83
CA LEU A 17 -10.13 -9.63 -23.76
C LEU A 17 -8.89 -10.23 -23.07
N LEU A 18 -8.82 -11.56 -22.93
CA LEU A 18 -7.64 -12.27 -22.38
C LEU A 18 -6.38 -12.11 -23.24
N THR A 19 -6.52 -11.89 -24.55
CA THR A 19 -5.37 -11.77 -25.47
C THR A 19 -4.72 -10.38 -25.51
N MET A 20 -5.38 -9.34 -24.96
CA MET A 20 -4.91 -7.95 -24.89
C MET A 20 -5.34 -7.32 -23.56
N SER A 21 -4.87 -7.89 -22.45
CA SER A 21 -5.20 -7.39 -21.12
C SER A 21 -4.34 -6.18 -20.77
N THR A 22 -4.95 -5.00 -20.61
CA THR A 22 -4.29 -3.82 -20.07
C THR A 22 -4.28 -3.85 -18.53
N ILE A 23 -3.50 -2.98 -17.89
CA ILE A 23 -3.49 -2.85 -16.42
C ILE A 23 -4.92 -2.59 -15.88
N ILE A 24 -5.70 -1.82 -16.63
CA ILE A 24 -7.06 -1.43 -16.23
C ILE A 24 -8.02 -2.62 -16.30
N ASP A 25 -7.87 -3.47 -17.31
CA ASP A 25 -8.71 -4.66 -17.42
C ASP A 25 -8.43 -5.61 -16.26
N ARG A 26 -7.17 -5.71 -15.81
CA ARG A 26 -6.79 -6.48 -14.61
C ARG A 26 -7.33 -5.89 -13.32
N ILE A 27 -7.38 -4.56 -13.18
CA ILE A 27 -8.10 -3.92 -12.07
C ILE A 27 -9.59 -4.31 -12.10
N GLY A 28 -10.19 -4.37 -13.28
CA GLY A 28 -11.57 -4.85 -13.47
C GLY A 28 -11.76 -6.33 -13.10
N GLU A 29 -10.79 -7.16 -13.44
CA GLU A 29 -10.77 -8.59 -13.10
C GLU A 29 -10.70 -8.79 -11.58
N PHE A 30 -9.79 -8.08 -10.91
CA PHE A 30 -9.71 -8.05 -9.45
C PHE A 30 -11.02 -7.61 -8.80
N ALA A 31 -11.62 -6.51 -9.29
CA ALA A 31 -12.89 -6.01 -8.80
C ALA A 31 -13.99 -7.09 -8.87
N SER A 32 -14.04 -7.80 -9.99
CA SER A 32 -15.00 -8.89 -10.22
C SER A 32 -14.74 -10.07 -9.26
N LYS A 33 -13.48 -10.45 -9.06
CA LYS A 33 -13.08 -11.53 -8.14
C LYS A 33 -13.45 -11.22 -6.69
N CYS A 34 -13.22 -9.99 -6.25
CA CYS A 34 -13.51 -9.54 -4.88
C CYS A 34 -14.95 -9.03 -4.68
N ARG A 35 -15.81 -9.12 -5.70
CA ARG A 35 -17.20 -8.60 -5.69
C ARG A 35 -17.27 -7.11 -5.29
N LEU A 36 -16.29 -6.33 -5.73
CA LEU A 36 -16.24 -4.88 -5.54
C LEU A 36 -16.72 -4.18 -6.80
N SER A 37 -17.44 -3.07 -6.63
CA SER A 37 -17.73 -2.19 -7.77
C SER A 37 -16.51 -1.33 -8.09
N ILE A 38 -16.31 -1.00 -9.37
CA ILE A 38 -15.22 -0.10 -9.80
C ILE A 38 -15.29 1.25 -9.08
N ARG A 39 -16.51 1.75 -8.85
CA ARG A 39 -16.73 2.98 -8.09
C ARG A 39 -16.19 2.89 -6.65
N LYS A 40 -16.33 1.73 -6.00
CA LYS A 40 -15.79 1.52 -4.65
C LYS A 40 -14.26 1.53 -4.65
N ILE A 41 -13.64 0.97 -5.70
CA ILE A 41 -12.19 1.05 -5.90
C ILE A 41 -11.76 2.50 -6.12
N GLU A 42 -12.41 3.23 -7.03
CA GLU A 42 -12.13 4.65 -7.31
C GLU A 42 -12.21 5.49 -6.02
N GLN A 43 -13.25 5.30 -5.21
CA GLN A 43 -13.39 5.97 -3.91
C GLN A 43 -12.28 5.59 -2.93
N LYS A 44 -11.94 4.30 -2.85
CA LYS A 44 -10.91 3.80 -1.93
C LYS A 44 -9.53 4.39 -2.23
N ILE A 45 -9.19 4.53 -3.52
CA ILE A 45 -7.91 5.11 -3.95
C ILE A 45 -7.95 6.63 -4.11
N GLY A 46 -9.09 7.29 -3.83
CA GLY A 46 -9.24 8.73 -3.98
C GLY A 46 -9.28 9.24 -5.42
N ALA A 47 -9.62 8.38 -6.38
CA ALA A 47 -9.83 8.76 -7.78
C ALA A 47 -11.22 9.39 -7.98
N GLY A 48 -11.28 10.37 -8.90
CA GLY A 48 -12.57 10.92 -9.34
C GLY A 48 -13.45 9.85 -10.00
N ASN A 49 -14.77 9.96 -9.81
CA ASN A 49 -15.73 9.06 -10.44
C ASN A 49 -15.52 9.03 -11.97
N GLY A 50 -15.17 7.87 -12.52
CA GLY A 50 -14.92 7.74 -13.94
C GLY A 50 -13.47 7.51 -14.35
N THR A 51 -12.49 7.69 -13.48
CA THR A 51 -11.07 7.53 -13.84
C THR A 51 -10.76 6.12 -14.33
N ILE A 52 -11.21 5.10 -13.61
CA ILE A 52 -10.99 3.69 -13.96
C ILE A 52 -12.17 3.19 -14.79
N SER A 53 -13.39 3.48 -14.35
CA SER A 53 -14.63 2.98 -14.98
C SER A 53 -14.83 3.46 -16.43
N LYS A 54 -14.30 4.63 -16.81
CA LYS A 54 -14.34 5.07 -18.23
C LYS A 54 -13.24 4.46 -19.08
N ALA A 55 -12.17 3.94 -18.48
CA ALA A 55 -11.02 3.41 -19.19
C ALA A 55 -11.15 1.90 -19.46
N ILE A 56 -11.84 1.16 -18.59
CA ILE A 56 -12.10 -0.29 -18.75
C ILE A 56 -12.72 -0.60 -20.11
N GLY A 57 -12.10 -1.53 -20.85
CA GLY A 57 -12.60 -2.03 -22.13
C GLY A 57 -12.65 -0.99 -23.27
N ARG A 58 -11.96 0.15 -23.13
CA ARG A 58 -11.93 1.22 -24.15
C ARG A 58 -10.54 1.49 -24.75
N ASP A 59 -9.57 0.62 -24.52
CA ASP A 59 -8.18 0.77 -24.99
C ASP A 59 -7.60 2.15 -24.62
N LYS A 60 -7.83 2.56 -23.37
CA LYS A 60 -7.35 3.83 -22.81
C LYS A 60 -6.42 3.54 -21.66
N ASP A 61 -5.35 4.32 -21.55
CA ASP A 61 -4.44 4.25 -20.42
C ASP A 61 -4.99 4.99 -19.18
N ILE A 62 -4.43 4.63 -18.03
CA ILE A 62 -4.55 5.38 -16.78
C ILE A 62 -3.19 5.97 -16.41
N GLN A 63 -3.21 7.08 -15.70
CA GLN A 63 -2.00 7.66 -15.15
C GLN A 63 -1.38 6.72 -14.09
N THR A 64 -0.05 6.68 -14.04
CA THR A 64 0.73 5.84 -13.12
C THR A 64 0.34 6.00 -11.66
N LYS A 65 -0.02 7.22 -11.23
CA LYS A 65 -0.50 7.52 -9.87
C LYS A 65 -1.65 6.61 -9.43
N TRP A 66 -2.55 6.25 -10.34
CA TRP A 66 -3.69 5.39 -9.99
C TRP A 66 -3.28 3.94 -9.80
N VAL A 67 -2.26 3.48 -10.52
CA VAL A 67 -1.66 2.16 -10.34
C VAL A 67 -0.95 2.08 -9.00
N GLU A 68 -0.15 3.10 -8.66
CA GLU A 68 0.54 3.21 -7.37
C GLU A 68 -0.44 3.19 -6.19
N LEU A 69 -1.48 4.04 -6.24
CA LEU A 69 -2.49 4.10 -5.19
C LEU A 69 -3.31 2.81 -5.10
N PHE A 70 -3.58 2.14 -6.23
CA PHE A 70 -4.26 0.85 -6.24
C PHE A 70 -3.43 -0.22 -5.50
N VAL A 71 -2.17 -0.42 -5.86
CA VAL A 71 -1.29 -1.40 -5.20
C VAL A 71 -1.11 -1.08 -3.71
N SER A 72 -1.06 0.21 -3.35
CA SER A 72 -0.94 0.63 -1.95
C SER A 72 -2.18 0.31 -1.11
N HIS A 73 -3.38 0.35 -1.70
CA HIS A 73 -4.64 0.08 -0.99
C HIS A 73 -5.08 -1.39 -1.08
N TYR A 74 -4.49 -2.17 -1.99
CA TYR A 74 -4.77 -3.59 -2.20
C TYR A 74 -3.45 -4.38 -2.20
N PRO A 75 -2.74 -4.45 -1.06
CA PRO A 75 -1.43 -5.12 -0.96
C PRO A 75 -1.48 -6.63 -1.24
N GLU A 76 -2.67 -7.24 -1.19
CA GLU A 76 -2.89 -8.63 -1.56
C GLU A 76 -2.74 -8.88 -3.08
N VAL A 77 -2.82 -7.82 -3.90
CA VAL A 77 -2.68 -7.94 -5.35
C VAL A 77 -1.22 -8.03 -5.73
N ASN A 78 -0.88 -9.06 -6.50
CA ASN A 78 0.45 -9.24 -7.06
C ASN A 78 0.78 -8.15 -8.10
N PRO A 79 1.78 -7.27 -7.85
CA PRO A 79 2.12 -6.20 -8.79
C PRO A 79 2.68 -6.72 -10.12
N ILE A 80 3.35 -7.88 -10.11
CA ILE A 80 3.89 -8.50 -11.34
C ILE A 80 2.73 -8.92 -12.23
N TRP A 81 1.71 -9.56 -11.66
CA TRP A 81 0.49 -9.90 -12.39
C TRP A 81 -0.24 -8.64 -12.87
N LEU A 82 -0.37 -7.62 -12.02
CA LEU A 82 -1.04 -6.37 -12.39
C LEU A 82 -0.34 -5.65 -13.55
N MET A 83 0.99 -5.69 -13.61
CA MET A 83 1.75 -5.00 -14.67
C MET A 83 1.86 -5.83 -15.95
N THR A 84 2.07 -7.14 -15.82
CA THR A 84 2.46 -7.99 -16.96
C THR A 84 1.38 -8.98 -17.39
N GLY A 85 0.35 -9.19 -16.57
CA GLY A 85 -0.64 -10.25 -16.73
C GLY A 85 -0.12 -11.66 -16.44
N LYS A 86 1.14 -11.80 -15.99
CA LYS A 86 1.76 -13.10 -15.72
C LYS A 86 1.74 -13.43 -14.23
N GLY A 87 1.55 -14.71 -13.91
CA GLY A 87 1.48 -15.21 -12.55
C GLY A 87 0.08 -15.14 -11.95
N GLU A 88 -0.01 -15.32 -10.64
CA GLU A 88 -1.28 -15.30 -9.92
C GLU A 88 -1.68 -13.87 -9.54
N MET A 89 -2.99 -13.60 -9.58
CA MET A 89 -3.58 -12.29 -9.25
C MET A 89 -3.31 -11.88 -7.80
N LEU A 90 -3.48 -12.83 -6.88
CA LEU A 90 -3.30 -12.60 -5.46
C LEU A 90 -2.00 -13.25 -5.02
N LEU A 91 -1.32 -12.63 -4.06
CA LEU A 91 -0.21 -13.26 -3.39
C LEU A 91 -0.78 -14.38 -2.49
N ASN A 92 -0.39 -15.64 -2.73
CA ASN A 92 -0.81 -16.78 -1.91
C ASN A 92 -0.39 -16.56 -0.45
N THR A 93 -1.35 -16.13 0.36
CA THR A 93 -1.23 -16.09 1.82
C THR A 93 -1.88 -17.36 2.36
N SER A 94 -1.21 -18.50 2.19
CA SER A 94 -1.67 -19.76 2.78
C SER A 94 -0.52 -20.73 2.98
N VAL A 95 0.26 -20.50 4.06
CA VAL A 95 0.74 -21.44 5.09
C VAL A 95 1.34 -20.52 6.18
N ASN A 96 0.73 -20.29 7.34
CA ASN A 96 0.43 -21.27 8.37
C ASN A 96 -0.68 -20.77 9.33
N GLU A 97 -1.89 -21.33 9.22
CA GLU A 97 -2.97 -21.17 10.22
C GLU A 97 -2.87 -22.19 11.38
N GLU A 98 -1.83 -23.04 11.44
CA GLU A 98 -1.68 -24.05 12.51
C GLU A 98 -0.71 -23.69 13.66
N LYS A 99 -0.28 -22.43 13.79
CA LYS A 99 0.40 -21.96 15.02
C LYS A 99 -0.31 -20.77 15.65
N LYS A 100 -1.56 -21.01 16.07
CA LYS A 100 -2.34 -20.10 16.92
C LYS A 100 -1.91 -20.12 18.40
N SER A 101 -0.67 -20.44 18.71
CA SER A 101 -0.15 -20.28 20.07
C SER A 101 1.33 -19.96 20.05
N LEU A 102 1.65 -18.67 19.95
CA LEU A 102 2.29 -17.90 21.03
C LEU A 102 2.88 -16.61 20.42
N LEU A 103 2.08 -15.55 20.58
CA LEU A 103 2.46 -14.14 20.72
C LEU A 103 3.01 -13.42 19.47
N GLU A 104 2.16 -12.52 19.00
CA GLU A 104 2.34 -11.32 18.16
C GLU A 104 3.49 -10.44 18.74
N GLU A 105 4.26 -9.63 18.01
CA GLU A 105 3.90 -8.65 16.97
C GLU A 105 5.10 -8.39 16.01
N ASP A 106 4.80 -7.67 14.93
CA ASP A 106 5.69 -7.07 13.91
C ASP A 106 6.25 -7.97 12.78
N SER A 107 5.37 -8.33 11.84
CA SER A 107 5.77 -8.70 10.48
C SER A 107 5.22 -7.69 9.45
N SER A 108 6.03 -6.68 9.18
CA SER A 108 5.86 -5.73 8.07
C SER A 108 5.89 -6.46 6.71
N PRO A 109 5.08 -6.06 5.71
CA PRO A 109 4.98 -6.70 4.39
C PRO A 109 6.22 -6.70 3.49
N TYR A 110 7.36 -6.14 3.92
CA TYR A 110 8.61 -6.14 3.15
C TYR A 110 9.52 -7.30 3.58
N GLY A 111 9.20 -8.51 3.13
CA GLY A 111 10.10 -9.66 3.21
C GLY A 111 11.15 -9.61 2.09
N PHE A 112 12.39 -10.02 2.43
CA PHE A 112 13.62 -10.07 1.61
C PHE A 112 14.50 -8.82 1.63
N ILE A 113 14.97 -8.47 2.83
CA ILE A 113 16.26 -7.79 3.00
C ILE A 113 17.16 -8.81 3.71
N GLU A 114 18.34 -9.10 3.16
CA GLU A 114 19.32 -10.01 3.78
C GLU A 114 19.51 -9.62 5.26
N LYS A 115 19.56 -10.61 6.17
CA LYS A 115 19.61 -10.38 7.63
C LYS A 115 20.68 -9.35 8.04
N ASP A 116 21.77 -9.28 7.27
CA ASP A 116 22.89 -8.36 7.50
C ASP A 116 22.49 -6.90 7.27
N GLN A 117 21.74 -6.60 6.20
CA GLN A 117 21.24 -5.23 5.92
C GLN A 117 20.17 -4.80 6.93
N HIS A 118 19.33 -5.73 7.40
CA HIS A 118 18.32 -5.40 8.40
C HIS A 118 18.97 -5.05 9.76
N GLN A 119 20.07 -5.71 10.10
CA GLN A 119 20.81 -5.43 11.34
C GLN A 119 21.48 -4.05 11.28
N GLU A 120 22.11 -3.69 10.15
CA GLU A 120 22.70 -2.37 9.96
C GLU A 120 21.67 -1.23 10.07
N ILE A 121 20.50 -1.40 9.46
CA ILE A 121 19.41 -0.42 9.55
C ILE A 121 18.96 -0.28 11.00
N VAL A 122 18.75 -1.38 11.71
CA VAL A 122 18.33 -1.35 13.13
C VAL A 122 19.36 -0.65 14.01
N ASP A 123 20.65 -0.90 13.79
CA ASP A 123 21.71 -0.27 14.59
C ASP A 123 21.87 1.22 14.27
N SER A 124 21.70 1.61 13.00
CA SER A 124 21.66 3.03 12.60
C SER A 124 20.47 3.77 13.24
N LEU A 125 19.29 3.14 13.29
CA LEU A 125 18.09 3.72 13.90
C LEU A 125 18.26 3.87 15.42
N LYS A 126 18.83 2.88 16.10
CA LYS A 126 19.16 2.97 17.53
C LYS A 126 20.12 4.13 17.82
N LEU A 127 21.11 4.34 16.95
CA LEU A 127 22.05 5.45 17.09
C LEU A 127 21.35 6.80 16.92
N VAL A 128 20.45 6.92 15.95
CA VAL A 128 19.64 8.14 15.75
C VAL A 128 18.75 8.41 16.96
N ILE A 129 18.09 7.38 17.52
CA ILE A 129 17.26 7.54 18.73
C ILE A 129 18.11 8.04 19.90
N ALA A 130 19.24 7.40 20.18
CA ALA A 130 20.12 7.78 21.28
C ALA A 130 20.64 9.22 21.15
N THR A 131 20.96 9.65 19.92
CA THR A 131 21.41 11.04 19.67
C THR A 131 20.28 12.05 19.83
N LEU A 132 19.07 11.74 19.36
CA LEU A 132 17.89 12.58 19.55
C LEU A 132 17.51 12.71 21.02
N GLU A 133 17.53 11.62 21.79
CA GLU A 133 17.28 11.64 23.23
C GLU A 133 18.29 12.54 23.96
N ARG A 134 19.57 12.46 23.58
CA ARG A 134 20.61 13.34 24.12
C ARG A 134 20.36 14.81 23.80
N GLN A 135 19.95 15.11 22.57
CA GLN A 135 19.59 16.48 22.17
C GLN A 135 18.37 16.98 22.94
N LEU A 136 17.36 16.15 23.14
CA LEU A 136 16.15 16.49 23.88
C LEU A 136 16.48 16.84 25.33
N ASN A 137 17.26 15.99 26.01
CA ASN A 137 17.70 16.23 27.39
C ASN A 137 18.50 17.55 27.53
N GLU A 138 19.38 17.83 26.56
CA GLU A 138 20.12 19.10 26.56
C GLU A 138 19.19 20.31 26.37
N LYS A 139 18.20 20.21 25.47
CA LYS A 139 17.19 21.26 25.29
C LYS A 139 16.39 21.51 26.57
N GLU A 140 16.02 20.45 27.28
CA GLU A 140 15.27 20.53 28.53
C GLU A 140 16.07 21.18 29.66
N ARG A 141 17.39 20.91 29.71
CA ARG A 141 18.33 21.64 30.58
C ARG A 141 18.39 23.12 30.27
N ILE A 142 18.49 23.48 28.98
CA ILE A 142 18.54 24.88 28.55
C ILE A 142 17.25 25.61 28.92
N ILE A 143 16.09 24.98 28.72
CA ILE A 143 14.80 25.54 29.11
C ILE A 143 14.77 25.79 30.62
N SER A 144 15.16 24.80 31.42
CA SER A 144 15.21 24.92 32.89
C SER A 144 16.15 26.03 33.38
N LEU A 145 17.23 26.31 32.65
CA LEU A 145 18.13 27.43 32.95
C LEU A 145 17.50 28.77 32.55
N LYS A 146 16.86 28.83 31.38
CA LYS A 146 16.16 30.02 30.90
C LYS A 146 15.02 30.41 31.84
N ASP A 147 14.23 29.46 32.30
CA ASP A 147 13.12 29.72 33.23
C ASP A 147 13.60 30.30 34.56
N ARG A 148 14.74 29.79 35.07
CA ARG A 148 15.39 30.38 36.26
C ARG A 148 15.85 31.82 36.02
N ILE A 149 16.50 32.07 34.90
CA ILE A 149 16.98 33.42 34.56
C ILE A 149 15.80 34.39 34.39
N ILE A 150 14.72 33.96 33.72
CA ILE A 150 13.52 34.77 33.55
C ILE A 150 12.95 35.14 34.92
N LYS A 151 12.81 34.16 35.82
CA LYS A 151 12.34 34.39 37.18
C LYS A 151 13.22 35.39 37.95
N ASP A 152 14.54 35.22 37.91
CA ASP A 152 15.48 36.13 38.57
C ASP A 152 15.41 37.56 38.00
N LEU A 153 15.11 37.72 36.71
CA LEU A 153 14.92 39.02 36.07
C LEU A 153 13.58 39.65 36.43
N GLU A 154 12.50 38.86 36.49
CA GLU A 154 11.19 39.30 36.94
C GLU A 154 11.23 39.78 38.40
N ASP A 155 11.93 39.06 39.27
CA ASP A 155 12.10 39.42 40.68
C ASP A 155 12.93 40.70 40.87
N LYS A 156 13.83 41.04 39.93
CA LYS A 156 14.61 42.30 39.93
C LYS A 156 13.83 43.51 39.38
N LEU A 157 12.76 43.27 38.63
CA LEU A 157 11.89 44.31 38.05
C LEU A 157 10.74 44.70 38.98
N LYS A 158 10.48 43.92 40.04
CA LYS A 158 9.59 44.27 41.15
C LYS A 158 10.30 45.11 42.20
#